data_AF-A0A426X9H9-F1
#
_entry.id   AF-A0A426X9H9-F1
#
_cell.length_a   1.000
_cell.length_b   1.000
_cell.length_c   1.000
_cell.angle_alpha   90.00
_cell.angle_beta   90.00
_cell.angle_gamma   90.00
#
_symmetry.space_group_name_H-M   'P 1'
#
loop_
_entity.id
_entity.type
_entity.pdbx_description
1 polymer ?
#
loop_
_entity_poly.entity_id
_entity_poly.type
_entity_poly.pdbx_seq_one_letter_code
_entity_poly.pdbx_strand_id
1 'polypeptide(L)'
;MASMVTFVAKSPNFPHRIPNASRPQLPASLSLTLPRHLSFAVAGRRSSVARRAAAASCSLIEPDGGRLVDLVAPEGPAREELRREAAGCPQIRLSRIDLDIEIYKHNKEERIARTWGTTAPGLPYVEEAITKAGNWLIGGDLEVIERIKYNDGLDQYRLSPAELREEFSRRDADAVFAFQLRNPVHNGHALLMTDTRRRLLEMGYRNPVLLLHPLGGYTKADDVPLHWRMKQHEKVSTDTIIK
;
A
#
# COMPACT_ATOMS: atom_id res chain seq x y z
N MET A 1 -12.78 -6.97 12.21
CA MET A 1 -12.48 -5.52 12.28
C MET A 1 -11.06 -5.31 11.81
N ALA A 2 -10.84 -4.53 10.75
CA ALA A 2 -9.50 -4.10 10.36
C ALA A 2 -9.59 -2.59 10.12
N SER A 3 -9.16 -1.82 11.12
CA SER A 3 -8.82 -0.42 10.96
C SER A 3 -7.34 -0.30 11.33
N MET A 4 -6.58 0.41 10.50
CA MET A 4 -5.16 0.63 10.70
C MET A 4 -4.94 2.13 10.79
N VAL A 5 -4.49 2.59 11.95
CA VAL A 5 -4.02 3.96 12.14
C VAL A 5 -2.57 3.99 11.71
N THR A 6 -2.27 4.77 10.66
CA THR A 6 -0.89 4.93 10.19
C THR A 6 -0.46 6.37 10.43
N PHE A 7 0.69 6.52 11.08
CA PHE A 7 1.31 7.80 11.35
C PHE A 7 2.33 8.11 10.25
N VAL A 8 2.22 9.27 9.62
CA VAL A 8 3.21 9.76 8.66
C VAL A 8 3.75 11.09 9.19
N ALA A 9 4.89 11.03 9.89
CA ALA A 9 5.62 12.23 10.31
C ALA A 9 6.50 12.77 9.19
N LYS A 10 6.53 14.10 9.08
CA LYS A 10 7.61 14.84 8.42
C LYS A 10 8.82 14.77 9.36
N SER A 11 9.88 14.07 8.98
CA SER A 11 10.99 13.70 9.86
C SER A 11 11.60 14.90 10.62
N PRO A 12 11.54 14.94 11.96
CA PRO A 12 12.42 15.76 12.76
C PRO A 12 13.47 14.85 13.41
N ASN A 13 14.75 15.20 13.26
CA ASN A 13 15.84 14.56 14.00
C ASN A 13 15.64 14.77 15.51
N PHE A 14 15.43 13.69 16.28
CA PHE A 14 15.54 13.73 17.74
C PHE A 14 16.36 12.54 18.27
N PRO A 15 17.25 12.77 19.28
CA PRO A 15 18.19 11.76 19.75
C PRO A 15 17.75 11.18 21.10
N HIS A 16 16.72 10.33 21.17
CA HIS A 16 16.48 9.54 22.39
C HIS A 16 15.91 8.15 22.07
N ARG A 17 16.60 7.12 22.57
CA ARG A 17 16.31 5.70 22.37
C ARG A 17 15.33 5.22 23.43
N ILE A 18 14.14 4.77 23.02
CA ILE A 18 13.15 4.15 23.91
C ILE A 18 13.56 2.68 24.18
N PRO A 19 13.50 2.17 25.41
CA PRO A 19 13.90 0.81 25.74
C PRO A 19 12.87 -0.23 25.29
N ASN A 20 13.35 -1.29 24.61
CA ASN A 20 12.53 -2.43 24.20
C ASN A 20 12.09 -3.27 25.41
N ALA A 21 10.78 -3.34 25.65
CA ALA A 21 10.20 -4.31 26.57
C ALA A 21 9.91 -5.65 25.85
N SER A 22 10.19 -6.75 26.56
CA SER A 22 9.73 -8.13 26.35
C SER A 22 10.09 -8.84 25.03
N ARG A 23 11.22 -9.57 25.06
CA ARG A 23 11.53 -10.68 24.14
C ARG A 23 11.10 -12.00 24.83
N PRO A 24 10.38 -12.92 24.18
CA PRO A 24 10.06 -14.21 24.78
C PRO A 24 11.35 -15.04 24.97
N GLN A 25 11.52 -15.63 26.15
CA GLN A 25 12.63 -16.50 26.50
C GLN A 25 12.40 -17.90 25.91
N LEU A 26 13.39 -18.44 25.20
CA LEU A 26 13.50 -19.87 24.86
C LEU A 26 14.60 -20.49 25.75
N PRO A 27 14.40 -21.70 26.29
CA PRO A 27 15.32 -22.29 27.26
C PRO A 27 16.65 -22.73 26.61
N ALA A 28 17.70 -22.58 27.41
CA ALA A 28 19.08 -22.87 27.07
C ALA A 28 19.39 -24.37 27.10
N SER A 29 20.01 -24.88 26.05
CA SER A 29 21.18 -25.77 26.13
C SER A 29 21.65 -26.14 24.73
N LEU A 30 22.88 -25.71 24.40
CA LEU A 30 23.92 -26.54 23.81
C LEU A 30 25.18 -25.66 23.67
N SER A 31 26.13 -25.94 24.53
CA SER A 31 27.45 -25.33 24.63
C SER A 31 28.30 -25.72 23.42
N LEU A 32 28.84 -24.73 22.69
CA LEU A 32 29.99 -24.95 21.81
C LEU A 32 30.98 -23.79 21.97
N THR A 33 32.20 -24.19 22.35
CA THR A 33 33.37 -23.44 22.78
C THR A 33 34.05 -22.72 21.61
N LEU A 34 34.48 -21.47 21.84
CA LEU A 34 35.37 -20.70 20.97
C LEU A 34 36.78 -20.65 21.59
N PRO A 35 37.87 -20.82 20.84
CA PRO A 35 39.18 -20.36 21.28
C PRO A 35 39.46 -18.92 20.83
N ARG A 36 40.05 -18.16 21.75
CA ARG A 36 40.58 -16.79 21.61
C ARG A 36 42.05 -16.83 21.20
N HIS A 37 42.49 -15.87 20.40
CA HIS A 37 43.83 -15.25 20.42
C HIS A 37 43.64 -13.78 19.96
N LEU A 38 43.86 -12.75 20.81
CA LEU A 38 45.11 -11.96 21.02
C LEU A 38 45.48 -11.13 19.76
N SER A 39 45.68 -9.80 19.70
CA SER A 39 46.13 -8.78 20.67
C SER A 39 45.88 -7.33 20.15
N PHE A 40 46.13 -6.34 21.02
CA PHE A 40 46.04 -4.87 20.96
C PHE A 40 46.73 -4.10 19.81
N ALA A 41 46.18 -2.91 19.45
CA ALA A 41 46.91 -1.63 19.40
C ALA A 41 45.96 -0.40 19.26
N VAL A 42 46.37 0.72 19.86
CA VAL A 42 45.66 2.01 20.01
C VAL A 42 46.13 3.02 18.96
N ALA A 43 45.22 3.93 18.57
CA ALA A 43 45.42 5.35 18.20
C ALA A 43 44.91 5.74 16.80
N GLY A 44 44.15 6.84 16.75
CA GLY A 44 43.91 7.60 15.52
C GLY A 44 42.47 8.07 15.30
N ARG A 45 42.06 9.13 16.01
CA ARG A 45 40.88 9.91 15.64
C ARG A 45 41.12 10.60 14.28
N ARG A 46 40.41 10.19 13.24
CA ARG A 46 39.88 11.10 12.20
C ARG A 46 38.49 10.63 11.79
N SER A 47 37.49 11.41 12.20
CA SER A 47 36.09 11.23 11.87
C SER A 47 35.82 11.67 10.43
N SER A 48 35.85 10.73 9.48
CA SER A 48 35.08 10.87 8.25
C SER A 48 33.78 10.11 8.43
N VAL A 49 32.76 10.79 8.96
CA VAL A 49 31.40 10.25 9.00
C VAL A 49 30.90 10.23 7.56
N ALA A 50 31.22 9.14 6.85
CA ALA A 50 30.51 8.76 5.65
C ALA A 50 29.04 8.65 6.05
N ARG A 51 28.21 9.57 5.54
CA ARG A 51 26.76 9.47 5.64
C ARG A 51 26.35 8.15 4.99
N ARG A 52 26.19 7.10 5.78
CA ARG A 52 25.37 5.96 5.39
C ARG A 52 23.96 6.51 5.29
N ALA A 53 23.59 6.95 4.10
CA ALA A 53 22.21 7.02 3.72
C ALA A 53 21.61 5.66 4.09
N ALA A 54 20.66 5.65 5.01
CA ALA A 54 19.76 4.52 5.14
C ALA A 54 18.96 4.50 3.84
N ALA A 55 19.56 3.90 2.80
CA ALA A 55 18.85 3.50 1.63
C ALA A 55 17.79 2.53 2.15
N ALA A 56 16.54 2.98 2.15
CA ALA A 56 15.43 2.06 2.15
C ALA A 56 15.53 1.29 0.82
N SER A 57 16.34 0.24 0.81
CA SER A 57 16.25 -0.77 -0.23
C SER A 57 14.95 -1.50 0.06
N CYS A 58 13.87 -1.05 -0.56
CA CYS A 58 12.90 -2.01 -1.04
C CYS A 58 13.71 -2.87 -2.00
N SER A 59 14.17 -4.04 -1.56
CA SER A 59 14.52 -5.07 -2.52
C SER A 59 13.30 -5.16 -3.44
N LEU A 60 13.49 -4.88 -4.72
CA LEU A 60 12.50 -5.17 -5.74
C LEU A 60 11.94 -6.55 -5.39
N ILE A 61 10.62 -6.69 -5.29
CA ILE A 61 10.02 -8.01 -5.21
C ILE A 61 10.60 -8.73 -6.42
N GLU A 62 11.40 -9.78 -6.18
CA GLU A 62 11.89 -10.64 -7.26
C GLU A 62 10.68 -10.94 -8.14
N PRO A 63 10.73 -10.75 -9.48
CA PRO A 63 9.57 -10.95 -10.33
C PRO A 63 9.05 -12.39 -10.17
N ASP A 64 8.10 -12.58 -9.26
CA ASP A 64 7.50 -13.85 -8.84
C ASP A 64 6.48 -14.33 -9.89
N GLY A 65 6.84 -14.22 -11.17
CA GLY A 65 5.87 -14.18 -12.27
C GLY A 65 6.37 -14.71 -13.60
N GLY A 66 7.20 -15.75 -13.60
CA GLY A 66 7.55 -16.48 -14.82
C GLY A 66 8.57 -15.79 -15.74
N ARG A 67 8.93 -16.48 -16.83
CA ARG A 67 9.89 -15.99 -17.82
C ARG A 67 9.22 -14.84 -18.60
N LEU A 68 9.87 -13.68 -18.67
CA LEU A 68 9.56 -12.65 -19.67
C LEU A 68 9.60 -13.30 -21.04
N VAL A 69 8.43 -13.44 -21.67
CA VAL A 69 8.34 -13.91 -23.04
C VAL A 69 8.02 -12.69 -23.87
N ASP A 70 8.96 -12.30 -24.73
CA ASP A 70 8.63 -11.42 -25.84
C ASP A 70 7.65 -12.21 -26.74
N LEU A 71 6.36 -11.86 -26.62
CA LEU A 71 5.27 -12.48 -27.39
C LEU A 71 5.02 -11.75 -28.70
N VAL A 72 5.98 -10.95 -29.20
CA VAL A 72 5.94 -10.54 -30.59
C VAL A 72 6.01 -11.79 -31.45
N ALA A 73 4.89 -12.11 -32.11
CA ALA A 73 4.80 -13.25 -33.00
C ALA A 73 5.93 -13.15 -34.04
N PRO A 74 6.85 -14.14 -34.10
CA PRO A 74 8.00 -14.10 -34.98
C PRO A 74 7.53 -14.01 -36.43
N GLU A 75 8.28 -13.28 -37.27
CA GLU A 75 7.90 -13.10 -38.66
C GLU A 75 7.81 -14.45 -39.40
N GLY A 76 6.75 -14.64 -40.18
CA GLY A 76 6.53 -15.88 -40.95
C GLY A 76 5.08 -16.39 -40.90
N PRO A 77 4.83 -17.60 -41.44
CA PRO A 77 3.50 -18.18 -41.55
C PRO A 77 2.80 -18.41 -40.19
N ALA A 78 3.58 -18.66 -39.12
CA ALA A 78 3.06 -18.79 -37.76
C ALA A 78 2.36 -17.51 -37.24
N ARG A 79 2.80 -16.32 -37.69
CA ARG A 79 2.17 -15.05 -37.34
C ARG A 79 0.79 -14.91 -37.96
N GLU A 80 0.57 -15.44 -39.16
CA GLU A 80 -0.73 -15.40 -39.82
C GLU A 80 -1.75 -16.32 -39.14
N GLU A 81 -1.29 -17.46 -38.62
CA GLU A 81 -2.12 -18.38 -37.84
C GLU A 81 -2.54 -17.74 -36.50
N LEU A 82 -1.59 -17.18 -35.76
CA LEU A 82 -1.86 -16.43 -34.52
C LEU A 82 -2.75 -15.20 -34.76
N ARG A 83 -2.60 -14.51 -35.90
CA ARG A 83 -3.49 -13.40 -36.28
C ARG A 83 -4.91 -13.87 -36.57
N ARG A 84 -5.09 -15.02 -37.21
CA ARG A 84 -6.42 -15.61 -37.45
C ARG A 84 -7.09 -16.02 -36.16
N GLU A 85 -6.34 -16.62 -35.23
CA GLU A 85 -6.85 -16.96 -33.90
C GLU A 85 -7.24 -15.69 -33.12
N ALA A 86 -6.35 -14.69 -33.06
CA ALA A 86 -6.59 -13.43 -32.37
C ALA A 86 -7.75 -12.61 -32.97
N ALA A 87 -8.04 -12.76 -34.26
CA ALA A 87 -9.18 -12.12 -34.90
C ALA A 87 -10.53 -12.59 -34.32
N GLY A 88 -10.59 -13.80 -33.75
CA GLY A 88 -11.76 -14.31 -33.03
C GLY A 88 -11.87 -13.85 -31.58
N CYS A 89 -10.85 -13.15 -31.05
CA CYS A 89 -10.83 -12.66 -29.68
C CYS A 89 -11.30 -11.20 -29.59
N PRO A 90 -11.77 -10.74 -28.42
CA PRO A 90 -12.01 -9.32 -28.17
C PRO A 90 -10.76 -8.49 -28.44
N GLN A 91 -10.90 -7.46 -29.29
CA GLN A 91 -9.79 -6.59 -29.69
C GLN A 91 -9.84 -5.27 -28.92
N ILE A 92 -8.68 -4.81 -28.44
CA ILE A 92 -8.51 -3.50 -27.83
C ILE A 92 -7.63 -2.68 -28.77
N ARG A 93 -8.07 -1.48 -29.13
CA ARG A 93 -7.26 -0.54 -29.90
C ARG A 93 -6.24 0.10 -28.97
N LEU A 94 -4.99 -0.33 -29.06
CA LEU A 94 -3.88 0.33 -28.39
C LEU A 94 -3.57 1.65 -29.10
N SER A 95 -3.30 2.69 -28.31
CA SER A 95 -2.90 4.00 -28.84
C SER A 95 -1.38 4.04 -29.03
N ARG A 96 -0.83 5.17 -29.50
CA ARG A 96 0.61 5.34 -29.80
C ARG A 96 1.54 5.23 -28.58
N ILE A 97 1.00 4.98 -27.39
CA ILE A 97 1.71 5.00 -26.10
C ILE A 97 2.14 3.59 -25.63
N ASP A 98 1.61 2.50 -26.21
CA ASP A 98 1.81 1.16 -25.66
C ASP A 98 2.76 0.30 -26.51
N LEU A 99 4.07 0.46 -26.34
CA LEU A 99 5.05 -0.44 -26.99
C LEU A 99 6.00 -1.17 -26.04
N ASP A 100 5.91 -0.96 -24.73
CA ASP A 100 6.67 -1.75 -23.73
C ASP A 100 5.69 -2.50 -22.81
N ILE A 101 5.00 -3.48 -23.40
CA ILE A 101 4.07 -4.35 -22.69
C ILE A 101 4.72 -5.70 -22.41
N GLU A 102 4.52 -6.19 -21.20
CA GLU A 102 4.98 -7.51 -20.77
C GLU A 102 3.76 -8.39 -20.48
N ILE A 103 3.70 -9.55 -21.12
CA ILE A 103 2.63 -10.52 -20.90
C ILE A 103 3.20 -11.73 -20.17
N TYR A 104 2.64 -12.06 -19.02
CA TYR A 104 3.12 -13.16 -18.18
C TYR A 104 1.97 -13.99 -17.60
N LYS A 105 2.29 -15.22 -17.16
CA LYS A 105 1.29 -16.17 -16.68
C LYS A 105 0.66 -15.68 -15.38
N HIS A 106 -0.66 -15.77 -15.31
CA HIS A 106 -1.41 -15.52 -14.09
C HIS A 106 -1.52 -16.80 -13.27
N ASN A 107 -0.50 -17.12 -12.46
CA ASN A 107 -0.54 -18.25 -11.53
C ASN A 107 -1.52 -17.95 -10.38
N LYS A 108 -2.83 -18.10 -10.64
CA LYS A 108 -3.90 -17.65 -9.73
C LYS A 108 -3.77 -18.23 -8.32
N GLU A 109 -3.62 -19.56 -8.20
CA GLU A 109 -3.53 -20.23 -6.90
C GLU A 109 -2.36 -19.69 -6.06
N GLU A 110 -1.17 -19.56 -6.67
CA GLU A 110 0.02 -19.01 -6.02
C GLU A 110 -0.20 -17.54 -5.62
N ARG A 111 -0.72 -16.70 -6.53
CA ARG A 111 -1.05 -15.30 -6.25
C ARG A 111 -2.00 -15.19 -5.05
N ILE A 112 -3.04 -16.03 -5.02
CA ILE A 112 -4.04 -16.06 -3.95
C ILE A 112 -3.38 -16.48 -2.64
N ALA A 113 -2.65 -17.59 -2.63
CA ALA A 113 -1.97 -18.11 -1.44
C ALA A 113 -1.01 -17.08 -0.82
N ARG A 114 -0.18 -16.42 -1.65
CA ARG A 114 0.82 -15.45 -1.17
C ARG A 114 0.19 -14.14 -0.70
N THR A 115 -0.90 -13.70 -1.31
CA THR A 115 -1.55 -12.42 -0.98
C THR A 115 -2.53 -12.54 0.19
N TRP A 116 -3.32 -13.63 0.25
CA TRP A 116 -4.34 -13.84 1.28
C TRP A 116 -3.90 -14.79 2.41
N GLY A 117 -2.77 -15.49 2.26
CA GLY A 117 -2.33 -16.52 3.22
C GLY A 117 -3.20 -17.78 3.23
N THR A 118 -4.11 -17.91 2.25
CA THR A 118 -5.03 -19.05 2.09
C THR A 118 -5.54 -19.09 0.66
N THR A 119 -5.93 -20.27 0.19
CA THR A 119 -6.61 -20.51 -1.09
C THR A 119 -8.06 -20.96 -0.91
N ALA A 120 -8.61 -20.78 0.29
CA ALA A 120 -9.98 -21.16 0.59
C ALA A 120 -10.99 -20.46 -0.34
N PRO A 121 -12.04 -21.18 -0.79
CA PRO A 121 -13.10 -20.59 -1.61
C PRO A 121 -13.91 -19.56 -0.81
N GLY A 122 -14.63 -18.69 -1.52
CA GLY A 122 -15.53 -17.71 -0.91
C GLY A 122 -14.87 -16.41 -0.44
N LEU A 123 -13.60 -16.19 -0.77
CA LEU A 123 -12.93 -14.90 -0.60
C LEU A 123 -13.51 -13.88 -1.61
N PRO A 124 -14.27 -12.85 -1.20
CA PRO A 124 -15.10 -12.08 -2.13
C PRO A 124 -14.32 -11.41 -3.27
N TYR A 125 -13.14 -10.84 -2.97
CA TYR A 125 -12.29 -10.22 -3.99
C TYR A 125 -11.67 -11.26 -4.94
N VAL A 126 -11.28 -12.43 -4.41
CA VAL A 126 -10.68 -13.49 -5.21
C VAL A 126 -11.70 -14.04 -6.20
N GLU A 127 -12.91 -14.35 -5.73
CA GLU A 127 -13.99 -14.87 -6.58
C GLU A 127 -14.38 -13.89 -7.67
N GLU A 128 -14.44 -12.59 -7.35
CA GLU A 128 -14.88 -11.57 -8.29
C GLU A 128 -13.80 -11.21 -9.32
N ALA A 129 -12.55 -11.02 -8.88
CA ALA A 129 -11.52 -10.40 -9.71
C ALA A 129 -10.38 -11.35 -10.13
N ILE A 130 -10.20 -12.51 -9.49
CA ILE A 130 -9.08 -13.42 -9.78
C ILE A 130 -9.58 -14.72 -10.40
N THR A 131 -10.53 -15.39 -9.76
CA THR A 131 -11.07 -16.68 -10.23
C THR A 131 -11.63 -16.54 -11.65
N LYS A 132 -12.46 -15.51 -11.88
CA LYS A 132 -13.12 -15.22 -13.17
C LYS A 132 -12.20 -14.60 -14.23
N ALA A 133 -11.04 -14.09 -13.86
CA ALA A 133 -10.13 -13.41 -14.80
C ALA A 133 -9.45 -14.38 -15.77
N GLY A 134 -8.74 -13.86 -16.77
CA GLY A 134 -7.90 -14.66 -17.67
C GLY A 134 -6.69 -15.29 -16.97
N ASN A 135 -6.02 -16.21 -17.68
CA ASN A 135 -4.80 -16.89 -17.22
C ASN A 135 -3.51 -16.11 -17.53
N TRP A 136 -3.63 -14.86 -17.96
CA TRP A 136 -2.51 -13.99 -18.33
C TRP A 136 -2.67 -12.63 -17.65
N LEU A 137 -1.54 -12.01 -17.32
CA LEU A 137 -1.43 -10.64 -16.84
C LEU A 137 -0.69 -9.81 -17.89
N ILE A 138 -1.02 -8.54 -17.95
CA ILE A 138 -0.35 -7.55 -18.80
C ILE A 138 0.23 -6.49 -17.88
N GLY A 139 1.54 -6.29 -17.94
CA GLY A 139 2.28 -5.21 -17.29
C GLY A 139 2.85 -4.24 -18.32
N GLY A 140 3.22 -3.05 -17.89
CA GLY A 140 3.79 -2.01 -18.72
C GLY A 140 3.59 -0.63 -18.11
N ASP A 141 4.20 0.37 -18.73
CA ASP A 141 3.99 1.76 -18.36
C ASP A 141 2.57 2.21 -18.77
N LEU A 142 1.86 2.84 -17.83
CA LEU A 142 0.49 3.31 -18.04
C LEU A 142 0.43 4.84 -18.05
N GLU A 143 0.05 5.40 -19.19
CA GLU A 143 -0.30 6.82 -19.30
C GLU A 143 -1.83 6.98 -19.20
N VAL A 144 -2.29 7.73 -18.20
CA VAL A 144 -3.71 8.02 -18.01
C VAL A 144 -4.05 9.34 -18.70
N ILE A 145 -4.80 9.25 -19.81
CA ILE A 145 -5.11 10.41 -20.68
C ILE A 145 -5.94 11.47 -19.96
N GLU A 146 -6.96 11.03 -19.21
CA GLU A 146 -7.89 11.93 -18.52
C GLU A 146 -8.04 11.52 -17.07
N ARG A 147 -8.25 12.52 -16.21
CA ARG A 147 -8.55 12.26 -14.79
C ARG A 147 -9.85 11.49 -14.65
N ILE A 148 -9.78 10.35 -13.98
CA ILE A 148 -10.93 9.49 -13.68
C ILE A 148 -11.95 10.26 -12.82
N LYS A 149 -13.20 10.29 -13.28
CA LYS A 149 -14.37 10.76 -12.54
C LYS A 149 -15.44 9.69 -12.56
N TYR A 150 -16.15 9.52 -11.45
CA TYR A 150 -17.22 8.53 -11.32
C TYR A 150 -18.60 9.14 -11.54
N ASN A 151 -18.72 10.46 -11.45
CA ASN A 151 -19.96 11.22 -11.64
C ASN A 151 -21.12 10.72 -10.74
N ASP A 152 -20.78 10.23 -9.54
CA ASP A 152 -21.71 9.68 -8.55
C ASP A 152 -22.05 10.67 -7.43
N GLY A 153 -21.65 11.95 -7.59
CA GLY A 153 -21.80 13.00 -6.59
C GLY A 153 -20.81 12.95 -5.44
N LEU A 154 -19.76 12.11 -5.52
CA LEU A 154 -18.71 11.99 -4.51
C LEU A 154 -17.30 12.34 -5.02
N ASP A 155 -17.16 12.77 -6.28
CA ASP A 155 -15.84 13.06 -6.88
C ASP A 155 -15.07 14.17 -6.15
N GLN A 156 -15.77 15.10 -5.51
CA GLN A 156 -15.17 16.14 -4.66
C GLN A 156 -14.39 15.59 -3.45
N TYR A 157 -14.68 14.34 -3.04
CA TYR A 157 -13.97 13.67 -1.96
C TYR A 157 -12.79 12.81 -2.47
N ARG A 158 -12.67 12.62 -3.79
CA ARG A 158 -11.61 11.80 -4.43
C ARG A 158 -10.37 12.64 -4.73
N LEU A 159 -9.76 13.12 -3.66
CA LEU A 159 -8.53 13.89 -3.73
C LEU A 159 -7.34 12.98 -4.05
N SER A 160 -6.50 13.43 -4.96
CA SER A 160 -5.21 12.82 -5.27
C SER A 160 -4.22 13.04 -4.11
N PRO A 161 -3.13 12.26 -4.04
CA PRO A 161 -2.08 12.50 -3.05
C PRO A 161 -1.48 13.92 -3.12
N ALA A 162 -1.43 14.54 -4.30
CA ALA A 162 -0.94 15.90 -4.48
C ALA A 162 -1.90 16.93 -3.86
N GLU A 163 -3.20 16.82 -4.17
CA GLU A 163 -4.24 17.70 -3.61
C GLU A 163 -4.37 17.52 -2.08
N LEU A 164 -4.22 16.30 -1.56
CA LEU A 164 -4.18 16.06 -0.11
C LEU A 164 -3.00 16.79 0.55
N ARG A 165 -1.80 16.74 -0.05
CA ARG A 165 -0.61 17.44 0.47
C ARG A 165 -0.77 18.97 0.43
N GLU A 166 -1.39 19.48 -0.62
CA GLU A 166 -1.75 20.90 -0.73
C GLU A 166 -2.74 21.27 0.38
N GLU A 167 -3.77 20.46 0.60
CA GLU A 167 -4.77 20.69 1.66
C GLU A 167 -4.14 20.65 3.07
N PHE A 168 -3.21 19.73 3.33
CA PHE A 168 -2.50 19.70 4.62
C PHE A 168 -1.59 20.92 4.81
N SER A 169 -0.93 21.37 3.73
CA SER A 169 -0.09 22.57 3.76
C SER A 169 -0.94 23.83 3.97
N ARG A 170 -2.10 23.92 3.31
CA ARG A 170 -3.09 24.99 3.47
C ARG A 170 -3.63 25.08 4.90
N ARG A 171 -3.74 23.93 5.59
CA ARG A 171 -4.16 23.84 6.99
C ARG A 171 -3.02 24.07 7.99
N ASP A 172 -1.79 24.33 7.54
CA ASP A 172 -0.58 24.42 8.38
C ASP A 172 -0.42 23.19 9.30
N ALA A 173 -0.66 22.00 8.75
CA ALA A 173 -0.53 20.75 9.50
C ALA A 173 0.95 20.44 9.78
N ASP A 174 1.32 20.30 11.04
CA ASP A 174 2.67 19.89 11.44
C ASP A 174 2.80 18.37 11.67
N ALA A 175 1.67 17.68 11.76
CA ALA A 175 1.55 16.24 11.65
C ALA A 175 0.25 15.84 10.94
N VAL A 176 0.28 14.73 10.20
CA VAL A 176 -0.93 14.13 9.62
C VAL A 176 -1.01 12.68 10.10
N PHE A 177 -2.18 12.30 10.62
CA PHE A 177 -2.47 10.91 11.00
C PHE A 177 -3.67 10.41 10.22
N ALA A 178 -3.54 9.23 9.62
CA ALA A 178 -4.56 8.67 8.75
C ALA A 178 -5.36 7.59 9.46
N PHE A 179 -6.67 7.61 9.27
CA PHE A 179 -7.58 6.57 9.74
C PHE A 179 -8.26 5.93 8.53
N GLN A 180 -7.77 4.74 8.15
CA GLN A 180 -8.39 3.94 7.09
C GLN A 180 -9.61 3.22 7.65
N LEU A 181 -10.72 3.30 6.93
CA LEU A 181 -11.97 2.63 7.26
C LEU A 181 -12.75 2.21 6.01
N ARG A 182 -13.56 1.17 6.17
CA ARG A 182 -14.58 0.76 5.17
C ARG A 182 -15.99 0.67 5.78
N ASN A 183 -16.11 0.91 7.08
CA ASN A 183 -17.33 0.77 7.87
C ASN A 183 -17.81 2.15 8.35
N PRO A 184 -19.09 2.29 8.76
CA PRO A 184 -19.56 3.44 9.52
C PRO A 184 -18.70 3.73 10.76
N VAL A 185 -18.54 5.01 11.09
CA VAL A 185 -17.78 5.44 12.28
C VAL A 185 -18.64 5.24 13.53
N HIS A 186 -18.12 4.52 14.52
CA HIS A 186 -18.70 4.39 15.85
C HIS A 186 -17.72 4.89 16.92
N ASN A 187 -18.14 4.97 18.18
CA ASN A 187 -17.35 5.57 19.26
C ASN A 187 -15.99 4.90 19.49
N GLY A 188 -15.88 3.59 19.27
CA GLY A 188 -14.59 2.89 19.27
C GLY A 188 -13.58 3.45 18.25
N HIS A 189 -14.01 3.76 17.02
CA HIS A 189 -13.14 4.43 16.04
C HIS A 189 -12.80 5.85 16.50
N ALA A 190 -13.80 6.61 16.98
CA ALA A 190 -13.59 7.95 17.49
C ALA A 190 -12.57 7.98 18.64
N LEU A 191 -12.62 7.03 19.57
CA LEU A 191 -11.64 6.90 20.65
C LEU A 191 -10.21 6.76 20.12
N LEU A 192 -9.99 5.93 19.11
CA LEU A 192 -8.66 5.77 18.51
C LEU A 192 -8.19 7.07 17.85
N MET A 193 -9.08 7.78 17.14
CA MET A 193 -8.76 9.04 16.48
C MET A 193 -8.46 10.15 17.49
N THR A 194 -9.28 10.29 18.54
CA THR A 194 -9.11 11.30 19.58
C THR A 194 -7.89 11.02 20.46
N ASP A 195 -7.65 9.76 20.84
CA ASP A 195 -6.46 9.38 21.61
C ASP A 195 -5.17 9.57 20.78
N THR A 196 -5.20 9.28 19.48
CA THR A 196 -4.07 9.57 18.59
C THR A 196 -3.79 11.07 18.53
N ARG A 197 -4.82 11.90 18.34
CA ARG A 197 -4.68 13.37 18.38
C ARG A 197 -4.06 13.83 19.69
N ARG A 198 -4.57 13.34 20.83
CA ARG A 198 -4.05 13.66 22.17
C ARG A 198 -2.56 13.33 22.30
N ARG A 199 -2.15 12.12 21.90
CA ARG A 199 -0.75 11.70 21.95
C ARG A 199 0.16 12.58 21.07
N LEU A 200 -0.32 13.00 19.89
CA LEU A 200 0.46 13.91 19.04
C LEU A 200 0.65 15.29 19.68
N LEU A 201 -0.38 15.81 20.35
CA LEU A 201 -0.26 17.05 21.13
C LEU A 201 0.74 16.88 22.29
N GLU A 202 0.69 15.76 23.02
CA GLU A 202 1.64 15.42 24.09
C GLU A 202 3.09 15.27 23.58
N MET A 203 3.28 14.83 22.33
CA MET A 203 4.58 14.76 21.65
C MET A 203 5.10 16.13 21.18
N GLY A 204 4.31 17.20 21.31
CA GLY A 204 4.70 18.56 20.96
C GLY A 204 4.29 19.02 19.56
N TYR A 205 3.50 18.23 18.82
CA TYR A 205 2.84 18.73 17.61
C TYR A 205 1.75 19.72 18.02
N ARG A 206 1.63 20.84 17.30
CA ARG A 206 0.72 21.94 17.60
C ARG A 206 -0.58 21.84 16.80
N ASN A 207 -0.51 21.30 15.58
CA ASN A 207 -1.64 21.19 14.67
C ASN A 207 -1.68 19.82 13.95
N PRO A 208 -1.85 18.72 14.69
CA PRO A 208 -2.04 17.41 14.08
C PRO A 208 -3.37 17.39 13.31
N VAL A 209 -3.37 16.99 12.04
CA VAL A 209 -4.58 16.89 11.21
C VAL A 209 -4.95 15.43 10.98
N LEU A 210 -6.22 15.09 11.23
CA LEU A 210 -6.78 13.79 10.89
C LEU A 210 -7.09 13.73 9.39
N LEU A 211 -6.58 12.69 8.73
CA LEU A 211 -7.08 12.23 7.44
C LEU A 211 -8.05 11.05 7.67
N LEU A 212 -9.35 11.33 7.70
CA LEU A 212 -10.38 10.29 7.69
C LEU A 212 -10.53 9.79 6.26
N HIS A 213 -10.11 8.55 6.00
CA HIS A 213 -9.88 8.05 4.64
C HIS A 213 -10.75 6.83 4.32
N PRO A 214 -12.06 7.02 4.05
CA PRO A 214 -12.96 5.92 3.74
C PRO A 214 -12.61 5.30 2.38
N LEU A 215 -12.49 3.97 2.33
CA LEU A 215 -12.27 3.26 1.06
C LEU A 215 -13.49 3.43 0.15
N GLY A 216 -13.23 3.87 -1.09
CA GLY A 216 -14.26 4.09 -2.11
C GLY A 216 -14.22 3.14 -3.32
N GLY A 217 -13.27 2.19 -3.34
CA GLY A 217 -13.22 1.12 -4.34
C GLY A 217 -14.21 -0.02 -4.03
N TYR A 218 -13.97 -1.18 -4.64
CA TYR A 218 -14.78 -2.37 -4.42
C TYR A 218 -14.87 -2.74 -2.93
N THR A 219 -16.10 -3.04 -2.47
CA THR A 219 -16.41 -3.61 -1.17
C THR A 219 -17.27 -4.86 -1.36
N LYS A 220 -17.21 -5.79 -0.40
CA LYS A 220 -18.06 -6.99 -0.42
C LYS A 220 -19.55 -6.61 -0.28
N ALA A 221 -20.44 -7.48 -0.74
CA ALA A 221 -21.86 -7.18 -0.91
C ALA A 221 -22.60 -6.82 0.40
N ASP A 222 -22.13 -7.31 1.55
CA ASP A 222 -22.73 -7.05 2.87
C ASP A 222 -22.16 -5.80 3.57
N ASP A 223 -21.22 -5.08 2.96
CA ASP A 223 -20.72 -3.81 3.50
C ASP A 223 -21.70 -2.66 3.20
N VAL A 224 -21.74 -1.65 4.08
CA VAL A 224 -22.55 -0.45 3.87
C VAL A 224 -22.04 0.32 2.64
N PRO A 225 -22.91 0.66 1.65
CA PRO A 225 -22.50 1.38 0.45
C PRO A 225 -21.79 2.70 0.74
N LEU A 226 -20.85 3.08 -0.12
CA LEU A 226 -20.02 4.28 0.06
C LEU A 226 -20.84 5.55 0.31
N HIS A 227 -21.87 5.82 -0.50
CA HIS A 227 -22.69 7.03 -0.36
C HIS A 227 -23.41 7.11 1.00
N TRP A 228 -23.79 5.98 1.59
CA TRP A 228 -24.36 5.95 2.95
C TRP A 228 -23.30 6.16 4.02
N ARG A 229 -22.09 5.60 3.83
CA ARG A 229 -20.96 5.84 4.74
C ARG A 229 -20.57 7.31 4.77
N MET A 230 -20.47 7.96 3.60
CA MET A 230 -20.14 9.39 3.51
C MET A 230 -21.16 10.25 4.26
N LYS A 231 -22.47 10.03 4.04
CA LYS A 231 -23.54 10.71 4.79
C LYS A 231 -23.43 10.50 6.30
N GLN A 232 -23.08 9.28 6.73
CA GLN A 232 -22.90 8.98 8.14
C GLN A 232 -21.67 9.68 8.74
N HIS A 233 -20.55 9.71 8.01
CA HIS A 233 -19.31 10.35 8.45
C HIS A 233 -19.47 11.88 8.55
N GLU A 234 -20.22 12.49 7.63
CA GLU A 234 -20.58 13.93 7.70
C GLU A 234 -21.33 14.26 9.00
N LYS A 235 -22.26 13.40 9.44
CA LYS A 235 -22.97 13.57 10.70
C LYS A 235 -22.05 13.45 11.91
N VAL A 236 -21.20 12.43 11.96
CA VAL A 236 -20.25 12.25 13.08
C VAL A 236 -19.25 13.42 13.17
N SER A 237 -18.83 13.97 12.03
CA SER A 237 -17.92 15.13 12.01
C SER A 237 -18.59 16.42 12.51
N THR A 238 -19.90 16.55 12.30
CA THR A 238 -20.69 17.69 12.78
C THR A 238 -20.88 17.65 14.30
N ASP A 239 -21.01 16.45 14.87
CA ASP A 239 -21.32 16.20 16.29
C ASP A 239 -20.14 16.44 17.26
N THR A 240 -19.13 17.23 16.88
CA THR A 240 -18.02 17.70 17.75
C THR A 240 -17.02 16.63 18.21
N ILE A 241 -17.28 15.34 17.97
CA ILE A 241 -16.44 14.22 18.43
C ILE A 241 -15.08 14.17 17.70
N ILE A 242 -15.00 14.69 16.46
CA ILE A 242 -13.79 14.61 15.61
C ILE A 242 -13.43 16.00 15.06
N LYS A 243 -13.15 16.96 15.96
CA LYS A 243 -12.58 18.28 15.60
C LYS A 243 -11.10 18.37 15.98
#